data_AF-A0A7V5EKQ6-F1
#
_entry.id   AF-A0A7V5EKQ6-F1
#
_cell.length_a   1.000
_cell.length_b   1.000
_cell.length_c   1.000
_cell.angle_alpha   90.00
_cell.angle_beta   90.00
_cell.angle_gamma   90.00
#
_symmetry.space_group_name_H-M   'P 1'
#
loop_
_entity.id
_entity.type
_entity.pdbx_description
1 polymer ?
#
loop_
_entity_poly.entity_id
_entity_poly.type
_entity_poly.pdbx_seq_one_letter_code
_entity_poly.pdbx_strand_id
1 'polypeptide(L)'
;MSPLKLFFFLFLVPFALRSQSTLMRGEVIAFDAQNFAQARIAEDGSIPSFYRLAHFSQIPTSKQRARLEAKGVQFLEYYLNATYLVAFKQPVSEELCRSIGMDGLVTIPTAAKLSPKVKERPIPSWAKGKNDQVKIIVEGYKNTLPSVFVKWIQDFGVQVDFSGRHECYVEVTTSTKNIELLAALPGVSFIDWINPPDVLDDDNGRAMHRSNVLDSHYPGGRHYDGTG
;
A
#
# COMPACT_ATOMS: atom_id res chain seq x y z
N MET A 1 10.01 -64.79 36.01
CA MET A 1 10.88 -64.11 35.03
C MET A 1 10.15 -64.00 33.71
N SER A 2 9.57 -62.84 33.40
CA SER A 2 9.16 -62.47 32.03
C SER A 2 9.63 -61.02 31.81
N PRO A 3 10.26 -60.69 30.67
CA PRO A 3 10.68 -59.32 30.40
C PRO A 3 9.52 -58.53 29.77
N LEU A 4 9.16 -57.45 30.45
CA LEU A 4 8.22 -56.42 29.98
C LEU A 4 8.84 -55.70 28.78
N LYS A 5 8.28 -55.89 27.58
CA LYS A 5 8.69 -55.16 26.37
C LYS A 5 8.17 -53.73 26.45
N LEU A 6 9.08 -52.78 26.65
CA LEU A 6 8.81 -51.35 26.59
C LEU A 6 8.69 -50.94 25.10
N PHE A 7 7.48 -50.69 24.64
CA PHE A 7 7.20 -50.21 23.29
C PHE A 7 7.42 -48.69 23.26
N PHE A 8 8.51 -48.23 22.65
CA PHE A 8 8.82 -46.82 22.49
C PHE A 8 8.01 -46.28 21.31
N PHE A 9 6.90 -45.59 21.58
CA PHE A 9 6.08 -44.93 20.57
C PHE A 9 6.79 -43.63 20.15
N LEU A 10 7.46 -43.65 19.00
CA LEU A 10 8.08 -42.47 18.41
C LEU A 10 6.96 -41.55 17.88
N PHE A 11 6.61 -40.52 18.64
CA PHE A 11 5.70 -39.47 18.17
C PHE A 11 6.39 -38.68 17.05
N LEU A 12 6.04 -39.01 15.80
CA LEU A 12 6.24 -38.13 14.64
C LEU A 12 5.41 -36.87 14.87
N VAL A 13 6.06 -35.81 15.35
CA VAL A 13 5.44 -34.48 15.39
C VAL A 13 5.15 -34.10 13.93
N PRO A 14 3.88 -33.86 13.55
CA PRO A 14 3.57 -33.42 12.20
C PRO A 14 4.29 -32.09 11.98
N PHE A 15 5.13 -32.04 10.96
CA PHE A 15 5.78 -30.83 10.48
C PHE A 15 4.67 -29.84 10.12
N ALA A 16 4.35 -28.92 11.03
CA ALA A 16 3.40 -27.86 10.75
C ALA A 16 3.93 -27.10 9.53
N LEU A 17 3.17 -27.12 8.43
CA LEU A 17 3.41 -26.29 7.27
C LEU A 17 3.54 -24.85 7.77
N ARG A 18 4.76 -24.33 7.86
CA ARG A 18 4.99 -22.91 8.13
C ARG A 18 4.62 -22.16 6.87
N SER A 19 3.40 -21.63 6.83
CA SER A 19 3.06 -20.58 5.87
C SER A 19 3.91 -19.36 6.20
N GLN A 20 4.64 -18.85 5.21
CA GLN A 20 5.37 -17.60 5.36
C GLN A 20 4.38 -16.45 5.27
N SER A 21 4.66 -15.33 5.92
CA SER A 21 3.81 -14.16 5.78
C SER A 21 4.62 -12.87 5.77
N THR A 22 4.04 -11.86 5.14
CA THR A 22 4.53 -10.48 5.19
C THR A 22 3.42 -9.56 5.71
N LEU A 23 3.83 -8.39 6.20
CA LEU A 23 2.90 -7.34 6.62
C LEU A 23 2.93 -6.20 5.60
N MET A 24 1.76 -5.85 5.08
CA MET A 24 1.57 -4.73 4.18
C MET A 24 0.47 -3.84 4.74
N ARG A 25 0.84 -2.63 5.19
CA ARG A 25 -0.10 -1.60 5.65
C ARG A 25 -1.16 -2.12 6.65
N GLY A 26 -0.72 -2.96 7.59
CA GLY A 26 -1.55 -3.54 8.65
C GLY A 26 -2.23 -4.87 8.30
N GLU A 27 -2.14 -5.33 7.04
CA GLU A 27 -2.64 -6.64 6.63
C GLU A 27 -1.53 -7.70 6.67
N VAL A 28 -1.86 -8.87 7.21
CA VAL A 28 -1.00 -10.06 7.15
C VAL A 28 -1.32 -10.83 5.88
N ILE A 29 -0.33 -10.98 5.02
CA ILE A 29 -0.46 -11.68 3.73
C ILE A 29 0.34 -12.97 3.82
N ALA A 30 -0.36 -14.10 3.71
CA ALA A 30 0.22 -15.42 3.74
C ALA A 30 0.73 -15.87 2.37
N PHE A 31 1.85 -16.57 2.36
CA PHE A 31 2.45 -17.25 1.22
C PHE A 31 2.40 -18.75 1.47
N ASP A 32 1.89 -19.47 0.48
CA ASP A 32 1.96 -20.93 0.40
C ASP A 32 2.21 -21.39 -1.04
N ALA A 33 2.37 -22.69 -1.23
CA ALA A 33 2.64 -23.27 -2.54
C ALA A 33 1.47 -23.09 -3.53
N GLN A 34 0.23 -23.00 -3.05
CA GLN A 34 -0.95 -22.82 -3.89
C GLN A 34 -0.98 -21.42 -4.46
N ASN A 35 -0.56 -20.42 -3.69
CA ASN A 35 -0.50 -19.03 -4.13
C ASN A 35 0.35 -18.87 -5.38
N PHE A 36 1.52 -19.52 -5.44
CA PHE A 36 2.36 -19.49 -6.64
C PHE A 36 1.64 -20.11 -7.87
N ALA A 37 0.97 -21.25 -7.70
CA ALA A 37 0.25 -21.94 -8.77
C ALA A 37 -1.00 -21.18 -9.24
N GLN A 38 -1.70 -20.50 -8.32
CA GLN A 38 -2.89 -19.69 -8.61
C GLN A 38 -2.52 -18.31 -9.15
N ALA A 39 -1.35 -17.78 -8.79
CA ALA A 39 -0.86 -16.49 -9.24
C ALA A 39 -0.14 -16.54 -10.59
N ARG A 40 -0.24 -17.66 -11.33
CA ARG A 40 0.24 -17.79 -12.71
C ARG A 40 -0.05 -16.49 -13.47
N ILE A 41 1.02 -15.88 -13.98
CA ILE A 41 0.95 -14.57 -14.63
C ILE A 41 0.05 -14.74 -15.85
N ALA A 42 -1.15 -14.16 -15.80
CA ALA A 42 -2.16 -14.33 -16.83
C ALA A 42 -1.57 -14.06 -18.22
N GLU A 43 -1.74 -15.00 -19.14
CA GLU A 43 -1.12 -14.96 -20.47
C GLU A 43 -1.69 -13.87 -21.39
N ASP A 44 -2.82 -13.27 -21.02
CA ASP A 44 -3.69 -12.51 -21.94
C ASP A 44 -3.38 -11.01 -22.10
N GLY A 45 -2.14 -10.59 -21.82
CA GLY A 45 -1.48 -9.42 -22.42
C GLY A 45 -2.15 -8.03 -22.40
N SER A 46 -3.30 -7.83 -21.76
CA SER A 46 -4.11 -6.61 -21.86
C SER A 46 -4.31 -5.98 -20.48
N ILE A 47 -3.46 -4.97 -20.24
CA ILE A 47 -3.25 -4.06 -19.09
C ILE A 47 -1.84 -4.27 -18.51
N PRO A 48 -0.97 -3.23 -18.55
CA PRO A 48 0.46 -3.37 -18.33
C PRO A 48 0.77 -3.52 -16.83
N SER A 49 1.69 -4.42 -16.50
CA SER A 49 2.22 -4.64 -15.15
C SER A 49 1.22 -5.23 -14.16
N PHE A 50 1.23 -6.56 -14.04
CA PHE A 50 0.61 -7.21 -12.89
C PHE A 50 1.47 -6.93 -11.65
N TYR A 51 0.92 -6.15 -10.72
CA TYR A 51 1.54 -5.94 -9.41
C TYR A 51 1.29 -7.16 -8.53
N ARG A 52 2.36 -7.70 -7.95
CA ARG A 52 2.33 -8.86 -7.07
C ARG A 52 3.30 -8.67 -5.92
N LEU A 53 3.00 -9.30 -4.80
CA LEU A 53 4.03 -9.56 -3.80
C LEU A 53 4.71 -10.88 -4.17
N ALA A 54 6.01 -10.81 -4.38
CA ALA A 54 6.86 -11.96 -4.64
C ALA A 54 7.72 -12.23 -3.40
N HIS A 55 7.51 -13.39 -2.79
CA HIS A 55 8.35 -13.90 -1.72
C HIS A 55 9.44 -14.82 -2.31
N PHE A 56 10.62 -14.72 -1.73
CA PHE A 56 11.76 -15.54 -2.08
C PHE A 56 12.24 -16.30 -0.83
N SER A 57 12.64 -17.55 -1.03
CA SER A 57 13.24 -18.38 0.03
C SER A 57 14.45 -17.71 0.71
N GLN A 58 15.16 -16.86 -0.02
CA GLN A 58 16.23 -15.98 0.46
C GLN A 58 16.23 -14.68 -0.34
N ILE A 59 16.80 -13.60 0.20
CA ILE A 59 16.97 -12.33 -0.52
C ILE A 59 17.75 -12.61 -1.83
N PRO A 60 17.17 -12.32 -3.01
CA PRO A 60 17.83 -12.61 -4.28
C PRO A 60 19.04 -11.70 -4.48
N THR A 61 20.14 -12.27 -4.93
CA THR A 61 21.36 -11.51 -5.30
C THR A 61 21.10 -10.58 -6.48
N SER A 62 21.95 -9.57 -6.68
CA SER A 62 21.85 -8.66 -7.83
C SER A 62 21.88 -9.40 -9.17
N LYS A 63 22.66 -10.49 -9.30
CA LYS A 63 22.70 -11.32 -10.51
C LYS A 63 21.39 -12.08 -10.73
N GLN A 64 20.78 -12.60 -9.67
CA GLN A 64 19.47 -13.25 -9.71
C GLN A 64 18.36 -12.27 -10.09
N ARG A 65 18.35 -11.08 -9.47
CA ARG A 65 17.41 -10.01 -9.81
C ARG A 65 17.52 -9.59 -11.26
N ALA A 66 18.75 -9.36 -11.76
CA ALA A 66 18.99 -9.00 -13.15
C ALA A 66 18.43 -10.03 -14.16
N ARG A 67 18.40 -11.33 -13.80
CA ARG A 67 17.80 -12.36 -14.66
C ARG A 67 16.28 -12.22 -14.79
N LEU A 68 15.58 -11.83 -13.72
CA LEU A 68 14.14 -11.55 -13.76
C LEU A 68 13.87 -10.21 -14.44
N GLU A 69 14.69 -9.19 -14.17
CA GLU A 69 14.59 -7.87 -14.78
C GLU A 69 14.78 -7.94 -16.31
N ALA A 70 15.73 -8.76 -16.78
CA ALA A 70 15.91 -9.04 -18.21
C ALA A 70 14.70 -9.73 -18.87
N LYS A 71 13.76 -10.27 -18.08
CA LYS A 71 12.50 -10.87 -18.55
C LYS A 71 11.29 -9.98 -18.30
N GLY A 72 11.50 -8.73 -17.90
CA GLY A 72 10.43 -7.74 -17.73
C GLY A 72 9.80 -7.70 -16.34
N VAL A 73 10.42 -8.33 -15.32
CA VAL A 73 10.03 -8.14 -13.92
C VAL A 73 10.69 -6.88 -13.37
N GLN A 74 9.91 -5.94 -12.86
CA GLN A 74 10.44 -4.76 -12.18
C GLN A 74 10.25 -4.91 -10.67
N PHE A 75 11.33 -4.81 -9.91
CA PHE A 75 11.27 -4.71 -8.45
C PHE A 75 11.01 -3.26 -8.06
N LEU A 76 9.93 -3.02 -7.34
CA LEU A 76 9.47 -1.67 -6.99
C LEU A 76 9.76 -1.31 -5.54
N GLU A 77 9.55 -2.25 -4.64
CA GLU A 77 9.69 -2.01 -3.21
C GLU A 77 10.04 -3.31 -2.47
N TYR A 78 10.84 -3.19 -1.43
CA TYR A 78 11.14 -4.29 -0.52
C TYR A 78 10.23 -4.21 0.70
N TYR A 79 9.63 -5.35 1.05
CA TYR A 79 8.91 -5.59 2.30
C TYR A 79 9.72 -6.54 3.19
N LEU A 80 9.18 -6.87 4.37
CA LEU A 80 9.84 -7.82 5.28
C LEU A 80 9.89 -9.25 4.71
N ASN A 81 10.81 -10.06 5.25
CA ASN A 81 10.95 -11.49 4.96
C ASN A 81 11.15 -11.79 3.48
N ALA A 82 12.20 -11.22 2.85
CA ALA A 82 12.56 -11.49 1.45
C ALA A 82 11.39 -11.30 0.45
N THR A 83 10.44 -10.41 0.79
CA THR A 83 9.25 -10.15 -0.03
C THR A 83 9.42 -8.83 -0.77
N TYR A 84 9.04 -8.80 -2.04
CA TYR A 84 9.14 -7.62 -2.89
C TYR A 84 7.82 -7.33 -3.55
N LEU A 85 7.47 -6.05 -3.65
CA LEU A 85 6.52 -5.60 -4.65
C LEU A 85 7.19 -5.67 -6.00
N VAL A 86 6.60 -6.44 -6.92
CA VAL A 86 7.09 -6.56 -8.29
C VAL A 86 5.98 -6.25 -9.29
N ALA A 87 6.39 -5.73 -10.44
CA ALA A 87 5.54 -5.49 -11.60
C ALA A 87 6.01 -6.37 -12.77
N PHE A 88 5.10 -7.12 -13.37
CA PHE A 88 5.41 -7.97 -14.53
C PHE A 88 4.95 -7.32 -15.82
N LYS A 89 5.89 -6.84 -16.65
CA LYS A 89 5.55 -6.26 -17.97
C LYS A 89 4.99 -7.28 -18.95
N GLN A 90 5.32 -8.55 -18.76
CA GLN A 90 4.91 -9.69 -19.57
C GLN A 90 4.92 -10.96 -18.71
N PRO A 91 4.25 -12.04 -19.15
CA PRO A 91 4.38 -13.35 -18.52
C PRO A 91 5.85 -13.81 -18.44
N VAL A 92 6.21 -14.41 -17.31
CA VAL A 92 7.54 -14.98 -17.04
C VAL A 92 7.36 -16.43 -16.61
N SER A 93 8.26 -17.31 -17.06
CA SER A 93 8.13 -18.74 -16.79
C SER A 93 8.26 -19.05 -15.29
N GLU A 94 7.39 -19.94 -14.80
CA GLU A 94 7.39 -20.41 -13.42
C GLU A 94 8.74 -21.08 -13.07
N GLU A 95 9.33 -21.81 -14.00
CA GLU A 95 10.63 -22.47 -13.84
C GLU A 95 11.74 -21.45 -13.59
N LEU A 96 11.73 -20.31 -14.29
CA LEU A 96 12.72 -19.26 -14.08
C LEU A 96 12.56 -18.64 -12.69
N CYS A 97 11.32 -18.28 -12.32
CA CYS A 97 11.00 -17.74 -11.00
C CYS A 97 11.48 -18.69 -9.88
N ARG A 98 11.14 -19.97 -9.97
CA ARG A 98 11.57 -21.00 -9.00
C ARG A 98 13.10 -21.20 -9.00
N SER A 99 13.76 -21.18 -10.17
CA SER A 99 15.22 -21.30 -10.25
C SER A 99 15.98 -20.16 -9.56
N ILE A 100 15.31 -19.02 -9.36
CA ILE A 100 15.84 -17.83 -8.70
C ILE A 100 15.45 -17.81 -7.21
N GLY A 101 14.69 -18.81 -6.76
CA GLY A 101 14.28 -18.98 -5.37
C GLY A 101 12.96 -18.28 -5.03
N MET A 102 12.20 -17.80 -6.04
CA MET A 102 10.84 -17.30 -5.83
C MET A 102 9.92 -18.49 -5.56
N ASP A 103 9.35 -18.52 -4.36
CA ASP A 103 8.51 -19.60 -3.86
C ASP A 103 7.11 -19.12 -3.45
N GLY A 104 6.88 -17.81 -3.41
CA GLY A 104 5.56 -17.21 -3.21
C GLY A 104 5.29 -16.09 -4.21
N LEU A 105 4.09 -16.08 -4.78
CA LEU A 105 3.61 -15.00 -5.63
C LEU A 105 2.13 -14.79 -5.32
N VAL A 106 1.74 -13.59 -4.91
CA VAL A 106 0.34 -13.29 -4.54
C VAL A 106 -0.11 -11.96 -5.12
N THR A 107 -1.39 -11.90 -5.49
CA THR A 107 -2.07 -10.63 -5.76
C THR A 107 -2.23 -9.87 -4.44
N ILE A 108 -2.05 -8.55 -4.50
CA ILE A 108 -2.25 -7.70 -3.34
C ILE A 108 -3.75 -7.67 -3.03
N PRO A 109 -4.20 -8.14 -1.85
CA PRO A 109 -5.61 -8.14 -1.50
C PRO A 109 -6.18 -6.72 -1.51
N THR A 110 -7.44 -6.57 -1.93
CA THR A 110 -8.15 -5.28 -1.92
C THR A 110 -8.08 -4.60 -0.56
N ALA A 111 -8.27 -5.37 0.53
CA ALA A 111 -8.17 -4.85 1.89
C ALA A 111 -6.79 -4.26 2.20
N ALA A 112 -5.70 -4.81 1.66
CA ALA A 112 -4.34 -4.30 1.91
C ALA A 112 -4.06 -2.95 1.20
N LYS A 113 -4.95 -2.52 0.31
CA LYS A 113 -4.88 -1.24 -0.40
C LYS A 113 -5.73 -0.15 0.25
N LEU A 114 -6.50 -0.46 1.29
CA LEU A 114 -7.30 0.52 2.01
C LEU A 114 -6.58 0.95 3.28
N SER A 115 -6.55 2.25 3.58
CA SER A 115 -6.08 2.74 4.86
C SER A 115 -6.95 2.17 6.00
N PRO A 116 -6.40 1.97 7.22
CA PRO A 116 -7.20 1.57 8.38
C PRO A 116 -8.38 2.51 8.61
N LYS A 117 -8.18 3.82 8.42
CA LYS A 117 -9.21 4.85 8.57
C LYS A 117 -10.35 4.73 7.56
N VAL A 118 -10.08 4.21 6.35
CA VAL A 118 -11.12 3.97 5.33
C VAL A 118 -11.94 2.73 5.65
N LYS A 119 -11.31 1.69 6.22
CA LYS A 119 -11.99 0.46 6.66
C LYS A 119 -12.89 0.72 7.87
N GLU A 120 -12.42 1.57 8.78
CA GLU A 120 -13.10 1.90 10.01
C GLU A 120 -14.14 3.01 9.80
N ARG A 121 -15.17 3.01 10.64
CA ARG A 121 -16.14 4.11 10.73
C ARG A 121 -15.83 4.92 11.99
N PRO A 122 -16.15 6.23 12.02
CA PRO A 122 -16.94 6.99 11.06
C PRO A 122 -16.13 7.62 9.91
N ILE A 123 -16.82 7.95 8.80
CA ILE A 123 -16.24 8.78 7.74
C ILE A 123 -15.97 10.19 8.31
N PRO A 124 -14.76 10.75 8.12
CA PRO A 124 -14.44 12.10 8.57
C PRO A 124 -15.36 13.17 7.96
N SER A 125 -15.68 14.21 8.72
CA SER A 125 -16.59 15.27 8.25
C SER A 125 -16.11 15.96 6.98
N TRP A 126 -14.79 16.22 6.87
CA TRP A 126 -14.17 16.84 5.70
C TRP A 126 -14.17 15.95 4.45
N ALA A 127 -14.25 14.63 4.61
CA ALA A 127 -14.31 13.66 3.52
C ALA A 127 -15.75 13.37 3.05
N LYS A 128 -16.77 13.88 3.75
CA LYS A 128 -18.18 13.72 3.34
C LYS A 128 -18.55 14.74 2.27
N GLY A 129 -19.08 14.23 1.16
CA GLY A 129 -19.70 15.02 0.10
C GLY A 129 -21.21 15.18 0.27
N LYS A 130 -21.85 15.76 -0.74
CA LYS A 130 -23.32 15.81 -0.86
C LYS A 130 -23.85 14.45 -1.34
N ASN A 131 -25.13 14.16 -1.11
CA ASN A 131 -25.81 12.98 -1.67
C ASN A 131 -25.09 11.63 -1.41
N ASP A 132 -24.59 11.42 -0.20
CA ASP A 132 -23.86 10.20 0.21
C ASP A 132 -22.57 9.93 -0.61
N GLN A 133 -22.02 10.98 -1.23
CA GLN A 133 -20.69 10.93 -1.83
C GLN A 133 -19.61 11.08 -0.76
N VAL A 134 -18.43 10.58 -1.07
CA VAL A 134 -17.21 10.72 -0.30
C VAL A 134 -16.09 11.23 -1.17
N LYS A 135 -15.12 11.88 -0.54
CA LYS A 135 -13.87 12.32 -1.15
C LYS A 135 -12.73 11.45 -0.65
N ILE A 136 -12.02 10.83 -1.58
CA ILE A 136 -10.89 9.95 -1.29
C ILE A 136 -9.69 10.33 -2.15
N ILE A 137 -8.50 9.99 -1.66
CA ILE A 137 -7.26 9.95 -2.43
C ILE A 137 -7.09 8.53 -2.93
N VAL A 138 -6.81 8.37 -4.22
CA VAL A 138 -6.48 7.09 -4.85
C VAL A 138 -5.07 7.19 -5.41
N GLU A 139 -4.17 6.32 -4.97
CA GLU A 139 -2.78 6.26 -5.38
C GLU A 139 -2.56 5.11 -6.38
N GLY A 140 -1.70 5.35 -7.37
CA GLY A 140 -1.14 4.35 -8.26
C GLY A 140 0.26 3.94 -7.83
N TYR A 141 0.87 3.01 -8.55
CA TYR A 141 2.24 2.57 -8.27
C TYR A 141 3.29 3.53 -8.84
N LYS A 142 4.47 3.56 -8.23
CA LYS A 142 5.59 4.49 -8.56
C LYS A 142 6.07 4.41 -10.01
N ASN A 143 5.94 3.26 -10.66
CA ASN A 143 6.31 3.06 -12.08
C ASN A 143 5.16 3.36 -13.06
N THR A 144 4.04 3.90 -12.58
CA THR A 144 2.90 4.33 -13.41
C THR A 144 3.02 5.82 -13.74
N LEU A 145 2.79 6.17 -15.01
CA LEU A 145 2.75 7.58 -15.42
C LEU A 145 1.47 8.26 -14.87
N PRO A 146 1.58 9.44 -14.22
CA PRO A 146 0.41 10.11 -13.63
C PRO A 146 -0.73 10.35 -14.64
N SER A 147 -0.41 10.79 -15.86
CA SER A 147 -1.42 11.05 -16.91
C SER A 147 -2.18 9.80 -17.34
N VAL A 148 -1.51 8.64 -17.38
CA VAL A 148 -2.13 7.35 -17.69
C VAL A 148 -3.04 6.92 -16.54
N PHE A 149 -2.59 7.10 -15.30
CA PHE A 149 -3.37 6.76 -14.12
C PHE A 149 -4.66 7.60 -14.02
N VAL A 150 -4.55 8.92 -14.20
CA VAL A 150 -5.71 9.83 -14.23
C VAL A 150 -6.74 9.38 -15.24
N LYS A 151 -6.31 9.13 -16.49
CA LYS A 151 -7.21 8.65 -17.55
C LYS A 151 -7.88 7.34 -17.17
N TRP A 152 -7.14 6.41 -16.59
CA TRP A 152 -7.67 5.11 -16.21
C TRP A 152 -8.74 5.20 -15.11
N ILE A 153 -8.55 6.10 -14.13
CA ILE A 153 -9.57 6.37 -13.10
C ILE A 153 -10.80 7.09 -13.69
N GLN A 154 -10.61 7.99 -14.66
CA GLN A 154 -11.73 8.61 -15.39
C GLN A 154 -12.53 7.58 -16.20
N ASP A 155 -11.84 6.66 -16.87
CA ASP A 155 -12.46 5.59 -17.66
C ASP A 155 -13.25 4.60 -16.77
N PHE A 156 -12.90 4.49 -15.47
CA PHE A 156 -13.71 3.76 -14.47
C PHE A 156 -15.05 4.46 -14.17
N GLY A 157 -15.22 5.73 -14.54
CA GLY A 157 -16.50 6.45 -14.43
C GLY A 157 -16.70 7.22 -13.13
N VAL A 158 -15.63 7.60 -12.44
CA VAL A 158 -15.69 8.46 -11.24
C VAL A 158 -15.21 9.88 -11.52
N GLN A 159 -15.70 10.84 -10.74
CA GLN A 159 -15.30 12.23 -10.85
C GLN A 159 -13.91 12.42 -10.24
N VAL A 160 -12.94 12.78 -11.07
CA VAL A 160 -11.60 13.21 -10.64
C VAL A 160 -11.63 14.72 -10.38
N ASP A 161 -11.45 15.11 -9.12
CA ASP A 161 -11.45 16.50 -8.68
C ASP A 161 -10.07 17.15 -8.80
N PHE A 162 -9.03 16.34 -8.54
CA PHE A 162 -7.65 16.77 -8.56
C PHE A 162 -6.74 15.62 -9.01
N SER A 163 -5.60 15.96 -9.60
CA SER A 163 -4.56 14.98 -9.93
C SER A 163 -3.17 15.55 -9.63
N GLY A 164 -2.32 14.71 -9.05
CA GLY A 164 -0.92 15.03 -8.83
C GLY A 164 -0.19 15.26 -10.15
N ARG A 165 0.63 16.32 -10.24
CA ARG A 165 1.42 16.61 -11.44
C ARG A 165 2.62 15.67 -11.60
N HIS A 166 3.24 15.31 -10.48
CA HIS A 166 4.46 14.50 -10.42
C HIS A 166 4.28 13.20 -9.64
N GLU A 167 3.23 13.13 -8.83
CA GLU A 167 2.89 11.97 -8.02
C GLU A 167 1.72 11.24 -8.67
N CYS A 168 1.75 9.91 -8.60
CA CYS A 168 0.73 9.08 -9.21
C CYS A 168 -0.46 8.94 -8.25
N TYR A 169 -1.23 10.01 -8.06
CA TYR A 169 -2.47 9.98 -7.30
C TYR A 169 -3.53 10.92 -7.87
N VAL A 170 -4.77 10.65 -7.49
CA VAL A 170 -5.93 11.49 -7.79
C VAL A 170 -6.80 11.66 -6.55
N GLU A 171 -7.45 12.81 -6.44
CA GLU A 171 -8.57 12.99 -5.54
C GLU A 171 -9.86 12.78 -6.32
N VAL A 172 -10.75 11.96 -5.78
CA VAL A 172 -12.02 11.62 -6.43
C VAL A 172 -13.19 11.82 -5.49
N THR A 173 -14.29 12.34 -6.05
CA THR A 173 -15.61 12.31 -5.43
C THR A 173 -16.39 11.12 -5.99
N THR A 174 -16.83 10.22 -5.11
CA THR A 174 -17.48 8.98 -5.51
C THR A 174 -18.44 8.43 -4.44
N SER A 175 -19.26 7.44 -4.77
CA SER A 175 -20.08 6.73 -3.78
C SER A 175 -19.21 5.81 -2.92
N THR A 176 -19.58 5.63 -1.65
CA THR A 176 -18.93 4.67 -0.75
C THR A 176 -18.86 3.25 -1.32
N LYS A 177 -19.82 2.86 -2.17
CA LYS A 177 -19.85 1.56 -2.85
C LYS A 177 -18.69 1.36 -3.84
N ASN A 178 -18.11 2.44 -4.35
CA ASN A 178 -17.03 2.38 -5.34
C ASN A 178 -15.65 2.21 -4.71
N ILE A 179 -15.50 2.41 -3.40
CA ILE A 179 -14.18 2.35 -2.73
C ILE A 179 -13.52 0.98 -2.92
N GLU A 180 -14.25 -0.11 -2.63
CA GLU A 180 -13.73 -1.46 -2.78
C GLU A 180 -13.50 -1.83 -4.25
N LEU A 181 -14.36 -1.36 -5.15
CA LEU A 181 -14.23 -1.57 -6.59
C LEU A 181 -12.98 -0.88 -7.15
N LEU A 182 -12.71 0.35 -6.72
CA LEU A 182 -11.49 1.09 -7.04
C LEU A 182 -10.26 0.39 -6.47
N ALA A 183 -10.30 -0.07 -5.22
CA ALA A 183 -9.17 -0.80 -4.63
C ALA A 183 -8.90 -2.15 -5.34
N ALA A 184 -9.94 -2.79 -5.89
CA ALA A 184 -9.78 -4.03 -6.66
C ALA A 184 -9.03 -3.81 -7.99
N LEU A 185 -8.94 -2.57 -8.48
CA LEU A 185 -8.23 -2.26 -9.71
C LEU A 185 -6.72 -2.60 -9.61
N PRO A 186 -6.12 -3.27 -10.61
CA PRO A 186 -4.74 -3.76 -10.55
C PRO A 186 -3.68 -2.69 -10.30
N GLY A 187 -3.78 -1.54 -10.97
CA GLY A 187 -2.87 -0.40 -10.85
C GLY A 187 -3.14 0.55 -9.69
N VAL A 188 -4.18 0.32 -8.88
CA VAL A 188 -4.38 1.05 -7.61
C VAL A 188 -3.51 0.41 -6.53
N SER A 189 -2.67 1.23 -5.91
CA SER A 189 -1.72 0.84 -4.87
C SER A 189 -2.29 1.12 -3.47
N PHE A 190 -3.04 2.21 -3.31
CA PHE A 190 -3.56 2.63 -2.02
C PHE A 190 -4.77 3.58 -2.14
N ILE A 191 -5.65 3.57 -1.14
CA ILE A 191 -6.78 4.50 -0.99
C ILE A 191 -6.84 4.99 0.45
N ASP A 192 -6.96 6.30 0.62
CA ASP A 192 -7.22 6.96 1.90
C ASP A 192 -8.30 8.05 1.77
N TRP A 193 -8.77 8.60 2.88
CA TRP A 193 -9.57 9.82 2.87
C TRP A 193 -8.71 11.00 2.37
N ILE A 194 -9.35 12.02 1.79
CA ILE A 194 -8.64 13.28 1.53
C ILE A 194 -8.09 13.88 2.83
N ASN A 195 -7.01 14.65 2.67
CA ASN A 195 -6.42 15.38 3.79
C ASN A 195 -7.45 16.37 4.38
N PRO A 196 -7.42 16.59 5.70
CA PRO A 196 -8.21 17.66 6.30
C PRO A 196 -7.80 19.01 5.68
N PRO A 197 -8.72 19.98 5.64
CA PRO A 197 -8.37 21.33 5.18
C PRO A 197 -7.26 21.92 6.05
N ASP A 198 -6.36 22.67 5.43
CA ASP A 198 -5.29 23.36 6.14
C ASP A 198 -5.89 24.31 7.18
N VAL A 199 -5.45 24.16 8.43
CA VAL A 199 -5.74 25.12 9.49
C VAL A 199 -4.56 26.08 9.52
N LEU A 200 -4.84 27.38 9.39
CA LEU A 200 -3.81 28.41 9.57
C LEU A 200 -3.24 28.29 10.99
N ASP A 201 -1.95 27.96 11.08
CA ASP A 201 -1.20 27.93 12.35
C ASP A 201 -0.97 29.33 12.94
N ASP A 202 -1.28 30.39 12.18
CA ASP A 202 -1.14 31.77 12.60
C ASP A 202 -2.52 32.37 12.89
N ASP A 203 -2.96 32.30 14.13
CA ASP A 203 -4.20 32.97 14.52
C ASP A 203 -3.98 34.45 14.86
N ASN A 204 -2.76 34.93 15.18
CA ASN A 204 -2.57 36.30 15.68
C ASN A 204 -1.14 36.89 15.65
N GLY A 205 -0.12 36.33 14.99
CA GLY A 205 1.26 36.88 15.02
C GLY A 205 1.90 36.97 16.43
N ARG A 206 1.18 36.53 17.48
CA ARG A 206 1.59 36.53 18.89
C ARG A 206 2.64 35.47 19.18
N ALA A 207 2.75 34.44 18.33
CA ALA A 207 3.79 33.43 18.42
C ALA A 207 5.18 33.92 17.96
N MET A 208 5.29 35.13 17.38
CA MET A 208 6.60 35.70 17.08
C MET A 208 7.30 36.11 18.38
N HIS A 209 8.50 35.59 18.62
CA HIS A 209 9.36 35.97 19.76
C HIS A 209 9.52 37.50 19.94
N ARG A 210 9.38 38.29 18.86
CA ARG A 210 9.48 39.76 18.89
C ARG A 210 8.19 40.45 19.35
N SER A 211 7.02 39.81 19.20
CA SER A 211 5.73 40.35 19.64
C SER A 211 5.64 40.35 21.17
N ASN A 212 6.14 39.30 21.83
CA ASN A 212 6.22 39.21 23.29
C ASN A 212 7.07 40.30 23.96
N VAL A 213 8.00 40.93 23.23
CA VAL A 213 8.82 42.04 23.74
C VAL A 213 8.05 43.36 23.71
N LEU A 214 7.07 43.49 22.81
CA LEU A 214 6.23 44.68 22.67
C LEU A 214 4.99 44.59 23.57
N ASP A 215 4.30 43.44 23.57
CA ASP A 215 3.11 43.14 24.39
C ASP A 215 3.49 42.33 25.66
N SER A 216 4.48 42.83 26.40
CA SER A 216 4.99 42.17 27.60
C SER A 216 4.13 42.48 28.83
N HIS A 217 3.80 41.50 29.67
CA HIS A 217 2.93 41.68 30.86
C HIS A 217 3.68 41.73 32.21
N TYR A 218 5.01 41.86 32.20
CA TYR A 218 5.82 41.95 33.42
C TYR A 218 6.19 43.41 33.77
N PRO A 219 6.47 43.73 35.05
CA PRO A 219 6.84 45.09 35.47
C PRO A 219 8.13 45.56 34.79
N GLY A 220 8.06 46.64 34.01
CA GLY A 220 9.17 47.17 33.21
C GLY A 220 9.13 46.80 31.72
N GLY A 221 8.07 46.12 31.29
CA GLY A 221 7.76 45.86 29.90
C GLY A 221 7.35 47.11 29.11
N ARG A 222 7.27 47.00 27.78
CA ARG A 222 6.85 48.11 26.91
C ARG A 222 5.33 48.27 26.82
N HIS A 223 4.58 47.19 27.09
CA HIS A 223 3.11 47.17 27.20
C HIS A 223 2.36 47.82 26.01
N TYR A 224 2.87 47.66 24.79
CA TYR A 224 2.20 48.17 23.61
C TYR A 224 1.15 47.17 23.14
N ASP A 225 -0.13 47.47 23.37
CA ASP A 225 -1.30 46.66 22.99
C ASP A 225 -2.04 47.21 21.76
N GLY A 226 -1.59 48.34 21.22
CA GLY A 226 -2.11 48.94 19.99
C GLY A 226 -3.43 49.71 20.15
N THR A 227 -3.85 50.05 21.38
CA THR A 227 -5.08 50.85 21.59
C THR A 227 -4.91 52.35 21.36
N GLY A 228 -3.67 52.82 21.19
CA GLY A 228 -3.33 54.24 20.98
C GLY A 228 -3.00 54.97 22.28
#